data_AF-A0A0U4BJS5-F1
#
_entry.id   AF-A0A0U4BJS5-F1
#
_cell.length_a   1.000
_cell.length_b   1.000
_cell.length_c   1.000
_cell.angle_alpha   90.00
_cell.angle_beta   90.00
_cell.angle_gamma   90.00
#
_symmetry.space_group_name_H-M   'P 1'
#
loop_
_entity.id
_entity.type
_entity.pdbx_description
1 polymer ?
#
loop_
_entity_poly.entity_id
_entity_poly.type
_entity_poly.pdbx_seq_one_letter_code
_entity_poly.pdbx_strand_id
1 'polypeptide(L)'
;MPRRVSMPGADELFRPTAPSARSRRPAPDPSVEPTQAEQERTESAAPAAPRDSGRIKHDEKMTVYVTSEELLAIEQARLQLRSSVRRNVDRGRLVRAAIALALEDLETRGDDSDLARRLGSA
;
A
#
# COMPACT_ATOMS: atom_id res chain seq x y z
N MET A 1 49.33 -0.63 -10.81
CA MET A 1 48.27 -1.50 -11.35
C MET A 1 47.05 -1.42 -10.44
N PRO A 2 45.85 -1.11 -10.95
CA PRO A 2 44.64 -1.07 -10.12
C PRO A 2 44.18 -2.50 -9.79
N ARG A 3 44.09 -2.82 -8.50
CA ARG A 3 43.48 -4.08 -8.04
C ARG A 3 41.97 -3.96 -8.16
N ARG A 4 41.33 -4.81 -8.97
CA ARG A 4 39.87 -4.91 -8.99
C ARG A 4 39.42 -5.59 -7.70
N VAL A 5 38.69 -4.85 -6.85
CA VAL A 5 38.03 -5.42 -5.69
C VAL A 5 36.82 -6.22 -6.19
N SER A 6 36.71 -7.48 -5.79
CA SER A 6 35.53 -8.28 -6.07
C SER A 6 34.41 -7.88 -5.11
N MET A 7 33.29 -7.42 -5.65
CA MET A 7 32.06 -7.25 -4.86
C MET A 7 31.36 -8.61 -4.71
N PRO A 8 30.70 -8.88 -3.56
CA PRO A 8 29.90 -10.08 -3.38
C PRO A 8 28.73 -10.11 -4.39
N GLY A 9 28.40 -11.31 -4.88
CA GLY A 9 27.31 -11.50 -5.83
C GLY A 9 25.92 -11.30 -5.21
N ALA A 10 24.89 -11.10 -6.03
CA ALA A 10 23.51 -10.96 -5.56
C ALA A 10 23.05 -12.19 -4.74
N ASP A 11 23.50 -13.38 -5.13
CA ASP A 11 23.22 -14.64 -4.42
C ASP A 11 23.75 -14.67 -2.98
N GLU A 12 24.78 -13.88 -2.66
CA GLU A 12 25.30 -13.73 -1.29
C GLU A 12 24.46 -12.76 -0.46
N LEU A 13 23.94 -11.69 -1.09
CA LEU A 13 23.11 -10.67 -0.44
C LEU A 13 21.73 -11.20 -0.04
N PHE A 14 21.17 -12.13 -0.82
CA PHE A 14 19.83 -12.68 -0.60
C PHE A 14 19.83 -14.12 -0.07
N ARG A 15 20.97 -14.60 0.43
CA ARG A 15 21.08 -15.96 0.98
C ARG A 15 20.20 -16.14 2.23
N PRO A 16 19.23 -17.07 2.23
CA PRO A 16 18.46 -17.39 3.44
C PRO A 16 19.36 -18.00 4.51
N THR A 17 19.22 -17.57 5.76
CA THR A 17 20.06 -17.98 6.91
C THR A 17 19.80 -19.41 7.43
N ALA A 18 19.20 -20.27 6.60
CA ALA A 18 18.99 -21.68 6.90
C ALA A 18 20.30 -22.48 6.71
N PRO A 19 20.50 -23.58 7.46
CA PRO A 19 21.67 -24.45 7.29
C PRO A 19 21.61 -25.17 5.93
N SER A 20 22.29 -24.59 4.94
CA SER A 20 22.28 -25.10 3.56
C SER A 20 23.00 -26.44 3.45
N ALA A 21 22.25 -27.48 3.05
CA ALA A 21 22.82 -28.74 2.60
C ALA A 21 23.69 -28.52 1.35
N ARG A 22 24.71 -29.35 1.18
CA ARG A 22 25.82 -29.07 0.25
C ARG A 22 25.41 -29.28 -1.22
N SER A 23 26.01 -28.45 -2.06
CA SER A 23 25.98 -28.45 -3.53
C SER A 23 25.89 -29.84 -4.18
N ARG A 24 24.97 -29.97 -5.16
CA ARG A 24 25.17 -30.79 -6.35
C ARG A 24 24.31 -30.29 -7.52
N ARG A 25 24.95 -29.84 -8.59
CA ARG A 25 24.40 -29.73 -9.95
C ARG A 25 25.00 -30.89 -10.78
N PRO A 26 24.29 -31.49 -11.74
CA PRO A 26 24.20 -30.92 -13.10
C PRO A 26 22.76 -30.89 -13.67
N ALA A 27 22.62 -30.43 -14.91
CA ALA A 27 21.39 -30.40 -15.74
C ALA A 27 21.64 -31.23 -17.04
N PRO A 28 20.72 -31.36 -18.05
CA PRO A 28 19.35 -30.81 -18.19
C PRO A 28 18.25 -31.76 -18.78
N ASP A 29 16.97 -31.32 -18.71
CA ASP A 29 15.80 -31.51 -19.62
C ASP A 29 15.30 -32.91 -20.13
N PRO A 30 14.03 -33.02 -20.62
CA PRO A 30 12.79 -32.26 -20.33
C PRO A 30 11.51 -33.15 -20.14
N SER A 31 10.37 -32.50 -19.84
CA SER A 31 8.98 -32.95 -20.10
C SER A 31 8.36 -34.12 -19.30
N VAL A 32 7.46 -33.81 -18.35
CA VAL A 32 6.14 -34.46 -18.14
C VAL A 32 5.20 -33.56 -17.32
N GLU A 33 3.90 -33.62 -17.60
CA GLU A 33 2.84 -32.85 -16.95
C GLU A 33 2.50 -33.36 -15.53
N PRO A 34 2.03 -32.52 -14.59
CA PRO A 34 1.48 -32.97 -13.32
C PRO A 34 -0.04 -33.19 -13.38
N THR A 35 -0.44 -34.46 -13.46
CA THR A 35 -1.84 -34.91 -13.24
C THR A 35 -2.25 -34.72 -11.77
N GLN A 36 -3.53 -34.48 -11.52
CA GLN A 36 -4.11 -34.26 -10.19
C GLN A 36 -4.40 -35.56 -9.42
N ALA A 37 -4.10 -35.58 -8.11
CA ALA A 37 -4.73 -36.37 -7.02
C ALA A 37 -3.95 -36.06 -5.72
N GLU A 38 -4.46 -35.31 -4.76
CA GLU A 38 -5.40 -35.69 -3.68
C GLU A 38 -4.76 -36.25 -2.39
N GLN A 39 -5.26 -35.68 -1.28
CA GLN A 39 -5.28 -36.20 0.11
C GLN A 39 -3.92 -36.25 0.86
N GLU A 40 -3.84 -36.03 2.18
CA GLU A 40 -4.86 -35.71 3.19
C GLU A 40 -4.32 -34.73 4.29
N ARG A 41 -5.02 -34.59 5.42
CA ARG A 41 -4.90 -33.58 6.49
C ARG A 41 -3.63 -33.61 7.36
N THR A 42 -3.23 -32.41 7.80
CA THR A 42 -2.93 -32.16 9.23
C THR A 42 -3.64 -30.87 9.66
N GLU A 43 -4.50 -30.99 10.67
CA GLU A 43 -5.36 -29.92 11.18
C GLU A 43 -4.69 -29.15 12.34
N SER A 44 -5.22 -27.97 12.70
CA SER A 44 -4.89 -27.18 13.91
C SER A 44 -3.78 -26.11 13.82
N ALA A 45 -4.00 -25.07 13.01
CA ALA A 45 -3.81 -23.67 13.43
C ALA A 45 -4.42 -22.73 12.38
N ALA A 46 -5.63 -22.23 12.60
CA ALA A 46 -6.21 -21.21 11.74
C ALA A 46 -5.66 -19.82 12.14
N PRO A 47 -4.79 -19.16 11.33
CA PRO A 47 -4.58 -17.74 11.48
C PRO A 47 -5.86 -17.03 11.02
N ALA A 48 -6.32 -16.06 11.82
CA ALA A 48 -7.58 -15.35 11.62
C ALA A 48 -7.89 -15.01 10.16
N ALA A 49 -9.14 -15.26 9.74
CA ALA A 49 -9.65 -14.89 8.42
C ALA A 49 -9.22 -13.45 8.07
N PRO A 50 -8.78 -13.19 6.81
CA PRO A 50 -8.27 -11.89 6.43
C PRO A 50 -9.35 -10.84 6.71
N ARG A 51 -9.08 -9.97 7.71
CA ARG A 51 -9.98 -8.88 8.08
C ARG A 51 -10.21 -8.06 6.83
N ASP A 52 -11.48 -8.00 6.40
CA ASP A 52 -11.84 -7.38 5.13
C ASP A 52 -11.19 -6.00 5.05
N SER A 53 -10.33 -5.86 4.04
CA SER A 53 -9.53 -4.68 3.86
C SER A 53 -10.49 -3.59 3.42
N GLY A 54 -10.85 -2.69 4.35
CA GLY A 54 -11.78 -1.57 4.13
C GLY A 54 -11.34 -0.50 3.11
N ARG A 55 -10.53 -0.90 2.13
CA ARG A 55 -10.24 -0.26 0.85
C ARG A 55 -11.45 -0.42 -0.06
N ILE A 56 -12.20 0.65 -0.18
CA ILE A 56 -13.25 0.80 -1.20
C ILE A 56 -12.57 0.92 -2.57
N LYS A 57 -13.05 0.19 -3.58
CA LYS A 57 -12.61 0.37 -4.98
C LYS A 57 -13.18 1.69 -5.51
N HIS A 58 -12.36 2.44 -6.25
CA HIS A 58 -12.78 3.62 -6.99
C HIS A 58 -12.47 3.39 -8.47
N ASP A 59 -13.44 3.66 -9.33
CA ASP A 59 -13.30 3.44 -10.77
C ASP A 59 -12.72 4.68 -11.49
N GLU A 60 -12.80 5.85 -10.87
CA GLU A 60 -12.25 7.12 -11.36
C GLU A 60 -11.10 7.64 -10.50
N LYS A 61 -10.21 8.44 -11.10
CA LYS A 61 -9.02 9.01 -10.43
C LYS A 61 -8.79 10.48 -10.81
N MET A 62 -8.96 11.37 -9.84
CA MET A 62 -8.44 12.75 -9.90
C MET A 62 -6.95 12.79 -9.50
N THR A 63 -6.18 13.68 -10.14
CA THR A 63 -4.77 13.94 -9.77
C THR A 63 -4.60 15.44 -9.57
N VAL A 64 -3.92 15.85 -8.49
CA VAL A 64 -3.74 17.26 -8.10
C VAL A 64 -2.27 17.49 -7.75
N TYR A 65 -1.71 18.61 -8.18
CA TYR A 65 -0.40 19.08 -7.76
C TYR A 65 -0.54 19.90 -6.47
N VAL A 66 0.32 19.64 -5.50
CA VAL A 66 0.37 20.34 -4.21
C VAL A 66 1.79 20.77 -3.90
N THR A 67 1.94 21.85 -3.14
CA THR A 67 3.22 22.29 -2.61
C THR A 67 3.75 21.33 -1.55
N SER A 68 5.05 21.45 -1.22
CA SER A 68 5.67 20.68 -0.14
C SER A 68 5.02 20.95 1.22
N GLU A 69 4.55 22.18 1.47
CA GLU A 69 3.91 22.58 2.72
C GLU A 69 2.53 21.95 2.87
N GLU A 70 1.71 21.96 1.81
CA GLU A 70 0.40 21.32 1.77
C GLU A 70 0.51 19.79 1.94
N LEU A 71 1.48 19.16 1.27
CA LEU A 71 1.73 17.72 1.43
C LEU A 71 2.13 17.37 2.88
N LEU A 72 2.95 18.21 3.52
CA LEU A 72 3.35 18.04 4.91
C LEU A 72 2.17 18.23 5.88
N ALA A 73 1.30 19.21 5.64
CA ALA A 73 0.07 19.41 6.40
C ALA A 73 -0.89 18.21 6.28
N ILE A 74 -1.04 17.64 5.08
CA ILE A 74 -1.83 16.42 4.84
C ILE A 74 -1.28 15.22 5.64
N GLU A 75 0.04 15.03 5.69
CA GLU A 75 0.65 13.96 6.49
C GLU A 75 0.50 14.17 7.99
N GLN A 76 0.65 15.40 8.48
CA GLN A 76 0.42 15.73 9.89
C GLN A 76 -1.03 15.45 10.30
N ALA A 77 -2.01 15.92 9.52
CA ALA A 77 -3.42 15.65 9.76
C ALA A 77 -3.74 14.15 9.75
N ARG A 78 -3.13 13.38 8.83
CA ARG A 78 -3.26 11.91 8.76
C ARG A 78 -2.72 11.21 10.02
N LEU A 79 -1.60 11.69 10.57
CA LEU A 79 -1.03 11.15 11.82
C LEU A 79 -1.86 11.55 13.05
N GLN A 80 -2.37 12.78 13.11
CA GLN A 80 -3.29 13.24 14.16
C GLN A 80 -4.59 12.41 14.16
N LEU A 81 -5.21 12.19 13.00
CA LEU A 81 -6.42 11.37 12.89
C LEU A 81 -6.18 9.89 13.21
N ARG A 82 -4.94 9.38 13.11
CA ARG A 82 -4.62 8.00 13.51
C ARG A 82 -4.64 7.78 15.02
N SER A 83 -4.50 8.83 15.85
CA SER A 83 -4.61 8.68 17.32
C SER A 83 -6.07 8.61 17.79
N SER A 84 -7.00 9.28 17.08
CA SER A 84 -8.42 9.34 17.41
C SER A 84 -9.25 8.28 16.67
N VAL A 85 -8.94 7.97 15.41
CA VAL A 85 -9.72 7.07 14.56
C VAL A 85 -9.15 5.64 14.60
N ARG A 86 -9.93 4.69 15.14
CA ARG A 86 -9.61 3.25 15.25
C ARG A 86 -9.39 2.51 13.91
N ARG A 87 -9.46 3.19 12.77
CA ARG A 87 -9.36 2.62 11.41
C ARG A 87 -8.30 3.39 10.62
N ASN A 88 -7.54 2.67 9.78
CA ASN A 88 -6.48 3.26 8.97
C ASN A 88 -7.00 4.44 8.10
N VAL A 89 -6.20 5.50 8.02
CA VAL A 89 -6.45 6.70 7.22
C VAL A 89 -5.28 6.86 6.25
N ASP A 90 -5.56 6.64 4.97
CA ASP A 90 -4.67 6.98 3.86
C ASP A 90 -5.03 8.36 3.27
N ARG A 91 -4.17 8.87 2.38
CA ARG A 91 -4.35 10.17 1.71
C ARG A 91 -5.66 10.26 0.93
N GLY A 92 -6.00 9.22 0.16
CA GLY A 92 -7.20 9.21 -0.68
C GLY A 92 -8.49 9.16 0.15
N ARG A 93 -8.47 8.49 1.30
CA ARG A 93 -9.57 8.50 2.25
C ARG A 93 -9.73 9.86 2.95
N LEU A 94 -8.63 10.50 3.34
CA LEU A 94 -8.64 11.85 3.93
C LEU A 94 -9.17 12.89 2.94
N VAL A 95 -8.64 12.92 1.72
CA VAL A 95 -9.04 13.86 0.67
C VAL A 95 -10.51 13.68 0.28
N ARG A 96 -10.99 12.44 0.11
CA ARG A 96 -12.42 12.21 -0.19
C ARG A 96 -13.36 12.63 0.94
N ALA A 97 -12.95 12.47 2.20
CA ALA A 97 -13.75 12.95 3.34
C ALA A 97 -13.81 14.50 3.37
N ALA A 98 -12.68 15.17 3.12
CA ALA A 98 -12.64 16.63 3.03
C ALA A 98 -13.47 17.18 1.86
N ILE A 99 -13.42 16.53 0.69
CA ILE A 99 -14.25 16.89 -0.47
C ILE A 99 -15.74 16.69 -0.14
N ALA A 100 -16.13 15.57 0.49
CA ALA A 100 -17.51 15.33 0.86
C ALA A 100 -18.08 16.42 1.79
N LEU A 101 -17.32 16.80 2.83
CA LEU A 101 -17.70 17.90 3.74
C LEU A 101 -17.83 19.24 2.99
N ALA A 102 -16.93 19.54 2.05
CA ALA A 102 -16.99 20.78 1.28
C ALA A 102 -18.15 20.81 0.26
N LEU A 103 -18.57 19.66 -0.26
CA LEU A 103 -19.74 19.53 -1.14
C LEU A 103 -21.05 19.61 -0.35
N GLU A 104 -21.15 18.96 0.80
CA GLU A 104 -22.30 19.05 1.73
C GLU A 104 -22.51 20.50 2.21
N ASP A 105 -21.41 21.20 2.49
CA ASP A 105 -21.42 22.62 2.84
C ASP A 105 -21.94 23.51 1.71
N LEU A 106 -21.47 23.25 0.47
CA LEU A 106 -21.92 23.95 -0.74
C LEU A 106 -23.39 23.66 -1.07
N GLU A 107 -23.85 22.42 -0.89
CA GLU A 107 -25.25 22.04 -1.10
C GLU A 107 -26.17 22.71 -0.07
N THR A 108 -25.72 22.83 1.18
CA THR A 108 -26.50 23.42 2.28
C THR A 108 -26.52 24.95 2.26
N ARG A 109 -25.40 25.60 1.92
CA ARG A 109 -25.23 27.07 2.02
C ARG A 109 -25.10 27.80 0.67
N GLY A 110 -24.90 27.09 -0.44
CA GLY A 110 -24.66 27.70 -1.75
C GLY A 110 -23.48 28.65 -1.75
N ASP A 111 -23.68 29.87 -2.25
CA ASP A 111 -22.67 30.92 -2.32
C ASP A 111 -22.16 31.39 -0.94
N ASP A 112 -22.92 31.12 0.14
CA ASP A 112 -22.52 31.35 1.53
C ASP A 112 -21.73 30.18 2.16
N SER A 113 -21.28 29.21 1.36
CA SER A 113 -20.36 28.14 1.80
C SER A 113 -18.93 28.65 2.04
N ASP A 114 -18.16 27.93 2.85
CA ASP A 114 -16.74 28.26 3.06
C ASP A 114 -15.93 28.01 1.78
N LEU A 115 -16.34 27.03 0.97
CA LEU A 115 -15.74 26.74 -0.33
C LEU A 115 -15.95 27.90 -1.31
N ALA A 116 -17.19 28.38 -1.47
CA ALA A 116 -17.51 29.48 -2.37
C ALA A 116 -16.77 30.77 -1.98
N ARG A 117 -16.80 31.16 -0.70
CA ARG A 117 -16.03 32.31 -0.20
C ARG A 117 -14.55 32.22 -0.54
N ARG A 118 -13.92 31.07 -0.29
CA ARG A 118 -12.47 30.88 -0.44
C ARG A 118 -12.02 30.89 -1.90
N LEU A 119 -12.86 30.41 -2.81
CA LEU A 119 -12.62 30.47 -4.26
C LEU A 119 -12.97 31.84 -4.87
N GLY A 120 -13.94 32.57 -4.31
CA GLY A 120 -14.27 33.94 -4.73
C GLY A 120 -13.30 35.01 -4.22
N SER A 121 -12.45 34.68 -3.24
CA SER A 121 -11.40 35.56 -2.70
C SER A 121 -10.00 35.33 -3.30
N ALA A 122 -9.87 34.41 -4.26
CA ALA A 122 -8.60 33.98 -4.87
C ALA A 122 -8.40 34.60 -6.26
#